data_AF-A0A6A4HNG4-F1
#
_entry.id   AF-A0A6A4HNG4-F1
#
_cell.length_a   1.000
_cell.length_b   1.000
_cell.length_c   1.000
_cell.angle_alpha   90.00
_cell.angle_beta   90.00
_cell.angle_gamma   90.00
#
_symmetry.space_group_name_H-M   'P 1'
#
loop_
_entity.id
_entity.type
_entity.pdbx_description
1 polymer ?
#
loop_
_entity_poly.entity_id
_entity_poly.type
_entity_poly.pdbx_seq_one_letter_code
_entity_poly.pdbx_strand_id
1 'polypeptide(L)' 'TPTKLRHFLEHAERDLGVTDATSFYYWMEGKGYGLDILHAVLDSDLKELGVRPGDVLCLKQGARPLWFNGPDAK' A
#
# COMPACT_ATOMS: atom_id res chain seq x y z
N THR A 1 -15.38 0.24 10.10
CA THR A 1 -15.16 -0.52 8.85
C THR A 1 -13.70 -0.35 8.48
N PRO A 2 -12.92 -1.42 8.26
CA PRO A 2 -11.55 -1.27 7.77
C PRO A 2 -11.59 -0.47 6.47
N THR A 3 -10.73 0.52 6.33
CA THR A 3 -10.62 1.28 5.07
C THR A 3 -10.02 0.36 3.99
N LYS A 4 -10.29 0.64 2.71
CA LYS A 4 -9.72 -0.12 1.57
C LYS A 4 -8.18 -0.19 1.64
N LEU A 5 -7.55 0.83 2.22
CA LEU A 5 -6.11 0.88 2.47
C LEU A 5 -5.67 -0.20 3.47
N ARG A 6 -6.41 -0.45 4.55
CA ARG A 6 -6.05 -1.50 5.51
C ARG A 6 -6.07 -2.89 4.87
N HIS A 7 -7.15 -3.22 4.15
CA HIS A 7 -7.26 -4.49 3.45
C HIS A 7 -6.16 -4.66 2.39
N PHE A 8 -5.80 -3.56 1.72
CA PHE A 8 -4.67 -3.55 0.82
C PHE A 8 -3.35 -3.88 1.52
N LEU A 9 -3.07 -3.27 2.66
CA LEU A 9 -1.83 -3.54 3.39
C LEU A 9 -1.78 -4.98 3.93
N GLU A 10 -2.92 -5.53 4.37
CA GLU A 10 -3.03 -6.94 4.79
C GLU A 10 -2.66 -7.91 3.64
N HIS A 11 -3.16 -7.67 2.43
CA HIS A 11 -2.76 -8.47 1.25
C HIS A 11 -1.34 -8.17 0.79
N ALA A 12 -0.85 -6.94 0.95
CA ALA A 12 0.55 -6.63 0.64
C ALA A 12 1.52 -7.43 1.52
N GLU A 13 1.20 -7.61 2.80
CA GLU A 13 1.97 -8.49 3.70
C GLU A 13 1.87 -9.96 3.31
N ARG A 14 0.64 -10.44 3.07
CA ARG A 14 0.39 -11.87 2.84
C ARG A 14 0.86 -12.36 1.48
N ASP A 15 0.60 -11.57 0.42
CA ASP A 15 0.63 -12.02 -0.97
C ASP A 15 1.70 -11.27 -1.80
N LEU A 16 2.07 -10.04 -1.43
CA LEU A 16 3.11 -9.25 -2.12
C LEU A 16 4.48 -9.26 -1.42
N GLY A 17 4.58 -9.92 -0.26
CA GLY A 17 5.84 -10.04 0.50
C GLY A 17 6.33 -8.75 1.14
N VAL A 18 5.46 -7.74 1.30
CA VAL A 18 5.79 -6.47 1.95
C VAL A 18 5.83 -6.68 3.46
N THR A 19 7.00 -6.61 4.07
CA THR A 19 7.13 -6.81 5.52
C THR A 19 6.53 -5.63 6.28
N ASP A 20 5.71 -5.92 7.30
CA ASP A 20 5.08 -4.94 8.19
C ASP A 20 4.23 -3.88 7.46
N ALA A 21 3.65 -4.20 6.29
CA ALA A 21 2.84 -3.25 5.52
C ALA A 21 1.72 -2.60 6.35
N THR A 22 1.05 -3.38 7.21
CA THR A 22 -0.06 -2.91 8.07
C THR A 22 0.41 -1.91 9.13
N SER A 23 1.69 -1.95 9.52
CA SER A 23 2.27 -0.98 10.47
C SER A 23 2.38 0.42 9.87
N PHE A 24 2.47 0.53 8.54
CA PHE A 24 2.49 1.83 7.85
C PHE A 24 1.09 2.44 7.69
N TYR A 25 0.02 1.72 8.05
CA TYR A 25 -1.37 2.17 7.88
C TYR A 25 -1.61 3.58 8.45
N TYR A 26 -1.30 3.78 9.73
CA TYR A 26 -1.55 5.05 10.40
C TYR A 26 -0.71 6.20 9.83
N TRP A 27 0.50 5.90 9.37
CA TRP A 27 1.39 6.88 8.74
C TRP A 27 0.88 7.30 7.37
N MET A 28 0.44 6.32 6.55
CA MET A 28 -0.14 6.57 5.25
C MET A 28 -1.48 7.30 5.38
N GLU A 29 -2.36 6.89 6.29
CA GLU A 29 -3.63 7.55 6.58
C GLU A 29 -3.41 8.99 7.06
N GLY A 30 -2.46 9.21 7.99
CA GLY A 30 -2.12 10.54 8.49
C GLY A 30 -1.54 11.49 7.44
N LYS A 31 -0.90 10.95 6.39
CA LYS A 31 -0.41 11.70 5.22
C LYS A 31 -1.47 11.84 4.11
N GLY A 32 -2.63 11.20 4.26
CA GLY A 32 -3.68 11.17 3.25
C GLY A 32 -3.39 10.24 2.06
N TYR A 33 -2.42 9.33 2.19
CA TYR A 33 -2.09 8.32 1.18
C TYR A 33 -3.13 7.20 1.17
N GLY A 34 -4.22 7.44 0.45
CA GLY A 34 -5.21 6.44 0.12
C GLY A 34 -4.71 5.46 -0.94
N LEU A 35 -5.36 4.30 -1.02
CA LEU A 35 -5.09 3.28 -2.03
C LEU A 35 -5.23 3.82 -3.47
N ASP A 36 -6.19 4.71 -3.68
CA ASP A 36 -6.48 5.37 -4.94
C ASP A 36 -5.30 6.20 -5.48
N ILE A 37 -4.51 6.80 -4.60
CA ILE A 37 -3.35 7.63 -4.97
C ILE A 37 -2.01 6.96 -4.71
N LEU A 38 -1.97 5.80 -4.04
CA LEU A 38 -0.74 5.14 -3.60
C LEU A 38 0.23 4.84 -4.76
N HIS A 39 -0.30 4.51 -5.94
CA HIS A 39 0.50 4.30 -7.15
C HIS A 39 1.22 5.58 -7.65
N ALA A 40 0.68 6.76 -7.31
CA ALA A 40 1.19 8.07 -7.70
C ALA A 40 2.06 8.74 -6.62
N VAL A 41 2.08 8.20 -5.40
CA VAL A 41 2.95 8.68 -4.31
C VAL A 41 4.42 8.53 -4.71
N LEU A 42 5.26 9.51 -4.38
CA LEU A 42 6.68 9.48 -4.67
C LEU A 42 7.37 8.39 -3.86
N ASP A 43 8.35 7.73 -4.48
CA ASP A 43 9.14 6.70 -3.79
C ASP A 43 9.89 7.29 -2.58
N SER A 44 10.28 8.57 -2.65
CA SER A 44 10.91 9.30 -1.55
C SER A 44 10.00 9.36 -0.33
N ASP A 45 8.72 9.66 -0.53
CA ASP A 45 7.76 9.86 0.55
C ASP A 45 7.49 8.54 1.27
N LEU A 46 7.38 7.44 0.53
CA LEU A 46 7.22 6.10 1.12
C LEU A 46 8.49 5.65 1.85
N LYS A 47 9.68 6.00 1.35
CA LYS A 47 10.95 5.74 2.03
C LYS A 47 11.09 6.55 3.31
N GLU A 48 10.59 7.79 3.35
CA GLU A 48 10.54 8.60 4.58
C GLU A 48 9.67 7.96 5.66
N LEU A 49 8.65 7.18 5.28
CA LEU A 49 7.85 6.38 6.22
C LEU A 49 8.59 5.12 6.73
N GLY A 50 9.82 4.86 6.26
CA GLY A 50 10.60 3.68 6.62
C GLY A 50 10.32 2.46 5.75
N VAL A 51 9.56 2.60 4.65
CA VAL A 51 9.30 1.50 3.73
C VAL A 51 10.56 1.18 2.92
N ARG A 52 10.94 -0.10 2.85
CA ARG A 52 12.14 -0.52 2.10
C ARG A 52 11.93 -0.29 0.60
N PRO A 53 12.98 0.03 -0.18
CA PRO A 53 12.83 0.29 -1.61
C PRO A 53 12.14 -0.84 -2.41
N GLY A 54 12.37 -2.11 -2.05
CA GLY A 54 11.69 -3.25 -2.68
C GLY A 54 10.20 -3.29 -2.34
N ASP A 55 9.85 -3.03 -1.09
CA ASP A 55 8.46 -2.97 -0.62
C ASP A 55 7.70 -1.81 -1.26
N VAL A 56 8.36 -0.65 -1.47
CA VAL A 56 7.78 0.48 -2.22
C VAL A 56 7.36 0.05 -3.62
N LEU A 57 8.20 -0.73 -4.31
CA LEU A 57 7.89 -1.23 -5.64
C LEU A 57 6.68 -2.18 -5.59
N CYS A 58 6.65 -3.12 -4.65
CA CYS A 58 5.53 -4.04 -4.45
C CYS A 58 4.23 -3.30 -4.14
N LEU A 59 4.26 -2.31 -3.24
CA LEU A 59 3.09 -1.49 -2.88
C LEU A 59 2.58 -0.71 -4.08
N LYS A 60 3.46 -0.06 -4.85
CA LYS A 60 3.04 0.73 -6.02
C LYS A 60 2.53 -0.14 -7.16
N GLN A 61 3.12 -1.32 -7.37
CA GLN A 61 2.67 -2.29 -8.36
C GLN A 61 1.33 -2.92 -7.97
N GLY A 62 1.16 -3.28 -6.70
CA GLY A 62 -0.10 -3.78 -6.16
C GLY A 62 -1.20 -2.71 -6.24
N ALA A 63 -0.89 -1.45 -5.91
CA ALA A 63 -1.85 -0.35 -5.91
C ALA A 63 -2.28 0.11 -7.31
N ARG A 64 -1.71 -0.45 -8.38
CA ARG A 64 -2.16 -0.15 -9.74
C ARG A 64 -3.64 -0.52 -9.92
N PRO A 65 -4.35 0.11 -10.88
CA PRO A 65 -5.78 -0.11 -11.13
C PRO A 65 -6.22 -1.56 -11.41
N LEU A 66 -5.27 -2.48 -11.60
CA LEU A 66 -5.53 -3.92 -11.68
C LEU A 66 -6.16 -4.46 -10.39
N TRP A 67 -5.78 -3.97 -9.21
CA TRP A 67 -6.39 -4.45 -7.97
C TRP A 67 -7.77 -3.83 -7.71
N PHE A 68 -8.12 -2.70 -8.33
CA PHE A 68 -9.51 -2.19 -8.31
C PHE A 68 -10.48 -3.05 -9.16
N ASN A 69 -9.96 -3.80 -10.12
CA ASN A 69 -10.74 -4.63 -11.06
C ASN A 69 -10.47 -6.15 -10.89
N GLY A 70 -9.64 -6.54 -9.94
CA GLY A 70 -9.22 -7.92 -9.71
C GLY A 70 -10.19 -8.67 -8.79
N PRO A 71 -10.19 -10.01 -8.81
CA PRO A 71 -11.00 -10.83 -7.90
C PRO A 71 -10.66 -10.57 -6.41
N ASP A 72 -9.45 -10.10 -6.13
CA ASP A 72 -8.96 -9.76 -4.79
C ASP A 72 -9.37 -8.34 -4.32
N ALA A 73 -10.15 -7.60 -5.13
CA ALA A 73 -10.63 -6.24 -4.81
C ALA A 73 -11.79 -6.21 -3.79
N LYS A 74 -12.30 -7.38 -3.40
CA LYS A 74 -13.64 -7.54 -2.81
C LYS A 74 -13.62 -7.76 -1.31
#